data_AF-A0A8S3HYY0-F1
#
_entry.id   AF-A0A8S3HYY0-F1
#
_cell.length_a   1.000
_cell.length_b   1.000
_cell.length_c   1.000
_cell.angle_alpha   90.00
_cell.angle_beta   90.00
_cell.angle_gamma   90.00
#
_symmetry.space_group_name_H-M   'P 1'
#
loop_
_entity.id
_entity.type
_entity.pdbx_description
1 polymer ?
#
loop_
_entity_poly.entity_id
_entity_poly.type
_entity_poly.pdbx_seq_one_letter_code
_entity_poly.pdbx_strand_id
1 'polypeptide(L)'
;QKWTQIVLLNNLIYKIKEAFNKEFETAYQRKLQELAKIREKNIRIKQINADLDDTTPVWEPDLTEKEKPILLFDVKDSEVKVERYYTPEQLKQLEEQRLNEERRRQMEKLDNWRERGLNEMMGGVLQVRREDELKKEIPKPPFAVEKPEDEWTEMEKQVYQQYLQRVKEQQEERDKLRKVLSTEASKINEQIQENCDAFEQILIQLHRRRILAQTAVIQEELKISRLVFALVKDRLIEQLEETYEKRAKTL
;
A
#
# COMPACT_ATOMS: atom_id res chain seq x y z
N GLN A 1 51.48 10.25 -14.10
CA GLN A 1 50.41 10.97 -14.84
C GLN A 1 49.16 10.11 -15.10
N LYS A 2 49.28 8.89 -15.66
CA LYS A 2 48.13 7.99 -15.95
C LYS A 2 47.34 7.55 -14.70
N TRP A 3 48.00 7.33 -13.56
CA TRP A 3 47.35 7.04 -12.27
C TRP A 3 46.41 8.16 -11.80
N THR A 4 46.85 9.42 -11.89
CA THR A 4 46.02 10.58 -11.55
C THR A 4 44.77 10.66 -12.43
N GLN A 5 44.89 10.34 -13.72
CA GLN A 5 43.74 10.28 -14.63
C GLN A 5 42.74 9.20 -14.21
N ILE A 6 43.21 8.01 -13.80
CA ILE A 6 42.34 6.94 -13.29
C ILE A 6 41.56 7.41 -12.04
N VAL A 7 42.23 8.09 -11.10
CA VAL A 7 41.57 8.63 -9.90
C VAL A 7 40.51 9.67 -10.26
N LEU A 8 40.79 10.57 -11.21
CA LEU A 8 39.82 11.57 -11.68
C LEU A 8 38.60 10.93 -12.35
N LEU A 9 38.80 9.89 -13.17
CA LEU A 9 37.72 9.14 -13.80
C LEU A 9 36.86 8.39 -12.78
N ASN A 10 37.47 7.80 -11.75
CA ASN A 10 36.73 7.19 -10.64
C ASN A 10 35.87 8.21 -9.88
N ASN A 11 36.40 9.41 -9.65
CA ASN A 11 35.65 10.49 -9.02
C ASN A 11 34.46 10.93 -9.90
N LEU A 12 34.65 10.99 -11.22
CA LEU A 12 33.58 11.29 -12.17
C LEU A 12 32.47 10.22 -12.13
N ILE A 13 32.84 8.94 -12.13
CA ILE A 13 31.88 7.82 -11.99
C ILE A 13 31.09 7.96 -10.69
N TYR A 14 31.77 8.27 -9.58
CA TYR A 14 31.11 8.49 -8.29
C TYR A 14 30.08 9.62 -8.37
N LYS A 15 30.44 10.76 -8.96
CA LYS A 15 29.52 11.91 -9.12
C LYS A 15 28.31 11.58 -10.00
N ILE A 16 28.50 10.82 -11.09
CA ILE A 16 27.39 10.38 -11.95
C ILE A 16 26.43 9.47 -11.16
N LYS A 17 26.98 8.51 -10.40
CA LYS A 17 26.18 7.61 -9.56
C LYS A 17 25.45 8.38 -8.45
N GLU A 18 26.13 9.32 -7.78
CA GLU A 18 25.54 10.15 -6.73
C GLU A 18 24.40 11.02 -7.26
N ALA A 19 24.58 11.65 -8.42
CA ALA A 19 23.53 12.46 -9.05
C ALA A 19 22.28 11.62 -9.38
N PHE A 20 22.46 10.44 -9.96
CA PHE A 20 21.33 9.53 -10.22
C PHE A 20 20.68 9.04 -8.92
N ASN A 21 21.45 8.71 -7.89
CA ASN A 21 20.91 8.25 -6.61
C ASN A 21 20.03 9.32 -5.95
N LYS A 22 20.38 10.62 -6.07
CA LYS A 22 19.54 11.72 -5.59
C LYS A 22 18.22 11.81 -6.36
N GLU A 23 18.25 11.67 -7.69
CA GLU A 23 17.03 11.63 -8.51
C GLU A 23 16.17 10.39 -8.22
N PHE A 24 16.80 9.25 -7.91
CA PHE A 24 16.10 8.02 -7.52
C PHE A 24 15.42 8.16 -6.16
N GLU A 25 16.11 8.73 -5.17
CA GLU A 25 15.57 8.95 -3.83
C GLU A 25 14.35 9.87 -3.84
N THR A 26 14.37 10.94 -4.64
CA THR A 26 13.22 11.84 -4.77
C THR A 26 12.02 11.14 -5.42
N ALA A 27 12.24 10.30 -6.43
CA ALA A 27 11.20 9.48 -7.03
C ALA A 27 10.63 8.43 -6.05
N TYR A 28 11.49 7.84 -5.23
CA TYR A 28 11.09 6.89 -4.18
C TYR A 28 10.20 7.57 -3.12
N GLN A 29 10.60 8.74 -2.63
CA GLN A 29 9.79 9.52 -1.69
C GLN A 29 8.44 9.91 -2.29
N ARG A 30 8.42 10.30 -3.57
CA ARG A 30 7.17 10.58 -4.28
C ARG A 30 6.27 9.34 -4.35
N LYS A 31 6.83 8.15 -4.59
CA LYS A 31 6.07 6.89 -4.56
C LYS A 31 5.39 6.68 -3.20
N LEU A 32 6.13 6.88 -2.10
CA LEU A 32 5.59 6.73 -0.75
C LEU A 32 4.42 7.70 -0.50
N GLN A 33 4.55 8.96 -0.95
CA GLN A 33 3.48 9.95 -0.84
C GLN A 33 2.24 9.56 -1.65
N GLU A 34 2.40 9.08 -2.89
CA GLU A 34 1.26 8.64 -3.71
C GLU A 34 0.60 7.39 -3.12
N LEU A 35 1.37 6.43 -2.59
CA LEU A 35 0.82 5.28 -1.87
C LEU A 35 0.03 5.70 -0.62
N ALA A 36 0.50 6.69 0.14
CA ALA A 36 -0.23 7.22 1.29
C ALA A 36 -1.57 7.84 0.87
N LYS A 37 -1.59 8.65 -0.20
CA LYS A 37 -2.82 9.23 -0.75
C LYS A 37 -3.79 8.16 -1.26
N ILE A 38 -3.29 7.12 -1.92
CA ILE A 38 -4.13 6.00 -2.38
C ILE A 38 -4.74 5.27 -1.19
N ARG A 39 -3.98 5.03 -0.12
CA ARG A 39 -4.51 4.43 1.12
C ARG A 39 -5.63 5.27 1.75
N GLU A 40 -5.46 6.58 1.82
CA GLU A 40 -6.51 7.50 2.30
C GLU A 40 -7.79 7.41 1.46
N LYS A 41 -7.65 7.42 0.12
CA LYS A 41 -8.76 7.26 -0.82
C LYS A 41 -9.43 5.89 -0.70
N ASN A 42 -8.64 4.83 -0.50
CA ASN A 42 -9.15 3.47 -0.31
C ASN A 42 -9.94 3.32 0.99
N ILE A 43 -9.58 4.04 2.06
CA ILE A 43 -10.39 4.08 3.30
C ILE A 43 -11.78 4.66 2.99
N ARG A 44 -11.86 5.74 2.20
CA ARG A 44 -13.14 6.31 1.78
C ARG A 44 -13.94 5.34 0.90
N ILE A 45 -13.30 4.64 -0.04
CA ILE A 45 -13.97 3.62 -0.87
C ILE A 45 -14.50 2.47 0.00
N LYS A 46 -13.73 2.01 0.99
CA LYS A 46 -14.20 0.97 1.93
C LYS A 46 -15.41 1.41 2.75
N GLN A 47 -15.47 2.68 3.15
CA GLN A 47 -16.65 3.24 3.81
C GLN A 47 -17.86 3.21 2.88
N ILE A 48 -17.70 3.72 1.65
CA ILE A 48 -18.76 3.72 0.63
C ILE A 48 -19.26 2.29 0.34
N ASN A 49 -18.34 1.31 0.22
CA ASN A 49 -18.70 -0.09 0.03
C ASN A 49 -19.46 -0.67 1.23
N ALA A 50 -19.10 -0.30 2.46
CA ALA A 50 -19.83 -0.68 3.67
C ALA A 50 -21.22 -0.02 3.76
N ASP A 51 -21.39 1.16 3.20
CA ASP A 51 -22.69 1.85 3.12
C ASP A 51 -23.60 1.24 2.03
N LEU A 52 -22.99 0.70 0.96
CA LEU A 52 -23.66 0.02 -0.14
C LEU A 52 -23.93 -1.48 0.11
N ASP A 53 -23.38 -2.06 1.19
CA ASP A 53 -23.29 -3.50 1.45
C ASP A 53 -22.60 -4.28 0.31
N ASP A 54 -21.69 -3.62 -0.42
CA ASP A 54 -20.97 -4.21 -1.55
C ASP A 54 -19.66 -4.88 -1.09
N THR A 55 -19.52 -6.18 -1.36
CA THR A 55 -18.31 -6.98 -1.08
C THR A 55 -17.20 -6.84 -2.12
N THR A 56 -17.17 -5.75 -2.89
CA THR A 56 -16.15 -5.60 -3.95
C THR A 56 -14.75 -5.43 -3.35
N PRO A 57 -13.74 -6.21 -3.80
CA PRO A 57 -12.38 -6.08 -3.29
C PRO A 57 -11.78 -4.75 -3.76
N VAL A 58 -11.29 -3.96 -2.80
CA VAL A 58 -10.62 -2.67 -3.07
C VAL A 58 -9.17 -2.93 -3.46
N TRP A 59 -8.69 -2.22 -4.48
CA TRP A 59 -7.31 -2.32 -4.93
C TRP A 59 -6.36 -1.61 -3.97
N GLU A 60 -5.49 -2.38 -3.30
CA GLU A 60 -4.51 -1.87 -2.34
C GLU A 60 -3.09 -2.09 -2.86
N PRO A 61 -2.46 -1.07 -3.47
CA PRO A 61 -1.07 -1.17 -3.87
C PRO A 61 -0.16 -1.08 -2.65
N ASP A 62 0.78 -2.01 -2.56
CA ASP A 62 1.84 -2.01 -1.55
C ASP A 62 3.21 -2.15 -2.20
N LEU A 63 4.22 -1.73 -1.45
CA LEU A 63 5.62 -1.93 -1.83
C LEU A 63 5.94 -3.43 -1.89
N THR A 64 6.46 -3.87 -3.03
CA THR A 64 6.86 -5.27 -3.23
C THR A 64 8.12 -5.59 -2.43
N GLU A 65 8.36 -6.86 -2.08
CA GLU A 65 9.56 -7.28 -1.33
C GLU A 65 10.87 -6.85 -2.00
N LYS A 66 10.91 -6.84 -3.34
CA LYS A 66 12.06 -6.36 -4.13
C LYS A 66 12.37 -4.87 -3.93
N GLU A 67 11.41 -4.09 -3.46
CA GLU A 67 11.53 -2.65 -3.25
C GLU A 67 11.91 -2.29 -1.82
N LYS A 68 12.01 -3.30 -0.94
CA LYS A 68 12.43 -3.16 0.46
C LYS A 68 13.69 -3.99 0.70
N PRO A 69 14.88 -3.46 0.38
CA PRO A 69 16.14 -4.19 0.53
C PRO A 69 16.38 -4.66 1.97
N ILE A 70 15.84 -3.95 2.95
CA ILE A 70 15.98 -4.26 4.38
C ILE A 70 15.30 -5.60 4.73
N LEU A 71 14.19 -5.96 4.05
CA LEU A 71 13.51 -7.24 4.28
C LEU A 71 14.39 -8.45 3.95
N LEU A 72 15.46 -8.29 3.18
CA LEU A 72 16.42 -9.37 2.94
C LEU A 72 17.18 -9.77 4.22
N PHE A 73 17.31 -8.85 5.18
CA PHE A 73 18.01 -9.08 6.44
C PHE A 73 17.05 -9.50 7.57
N ASP A 74 15.74 -9.34 7.37
CA ASP A 74 14.73 -9.69 8.35
C ASP A 74 14.18 -11.09 8.06
N VAL A 75 14.41 -12.03 8.98
CA VAL A 75 13.83 -13.37 8.90
C VAL A 75 12.43 -13.34 9.50
N LYS A 76 11.41 -13.72 8.72
CA LYS A 76 10.04 -13.84 9.25
C LYS A 76 9.92 -15.15 10.03
N ASP A 77 9.14 -15.17 11.11
CA ASP A 77 8.89 -16.40 11.89
C ASP A 77 8.32 -17.54 11.03
N SER A 78 7.58 -17.21 9.97
CA SER A 78 7.07 -18.17 8.98
C SER A 78 8.16 -18.90 8.18
N GLU A 79 9.36 -18.34 8.08
CA GLU A 79 10.50 -18.97 7.39
C GLU A 79 11.22 -19.98 8.30
N VAL A 80 11.06 -19.85 9.62
CA VAL A 80 11.62 -20.75 10.62
C VAL A 80 10.64 -21.91 10.84
N LYS A 81 10.89 -23.03 10.18
CA LYS A 81 10.05 -24.25 10.28
C LYS A 81 10.21 -25.03 11.60
N VAL A 82 11.16 -24.62 12.43
CA VAL A 82 11.46 -25.30 13.70
C VAL A 82 10.66 -24.63 14.80
N GLU A 83 9.97 -25.44 15.61
CA GLU A 83 9.26 -24.94 16.79
C GLU A 83 10.25 -24.26 17.73
N ARG A 84 9.92 -23.04 18.15
CA ARG A 84 10.73 -22.32 19.12
C ARG A 84 10.74 -23.09 20.43
N TYR A 85 11.91 -23.53 20.86
CA TYR A 85 12.06 -24.19 22.15
C TYR A 85 11.84 -23.19 23.29
N TYR A 86 10.93 -23.51 24.20
CA TYR A 86 10.67 -22.75 25.42
C TYR A 86 11.12 -23.54 26.64
N THR A 87 11.76 -22.86 27.57
CA THR A 87 12.03 -23.44 28.90
C THR A 87 10.73 -23.57 29.71
N PRO A 88 10.66 -24.48 30.70
CA PRO A 88 9.45 -24.66 31.52
C PRO A 88 8.98 -23.40 32.24
N GLU A 89 9.90 -22.52 32.63
CA GLU A 89 9.57 -21.23 33.25
C GLU A 89 8.96 -20.24 32.25
N GLN A 90 9.48 -20.20 31.02
CA GLN A 90 8.93 -19.37 29.94
C GLN A 90 7.54 -19.83 29.50
N LEU A 91 7.28 -21.14 29.48
CA LEU A 91 5.95 -21.68 29.20
C LEU A 91 4.91 -21.21 30.22
N LYS A 92 5.24 -21.27 31.53
CA LYS A 92 4.36 -20.77 32.59
C LYS A 92 4.08 -19.27 32.46
N GLN A 93 5.11 -18.47 32.16
CA GLN A 93 4.94 -17.03 31.93
C GLN A 93 4.04 -16.74 30.72
N LEU A 94 4.19 -17.50 29.64
CA LEU A 94 3.37 -17.34 28.43
C LEU A 94 1.91 -17.73 28.68
N GLU A 95 1.67 -18.82 29.42
CA GLU A 95 0.32 -19.22 29.85
C GLU A 95 -0.33 -18.17 30.75
N GLU A 96 0.41 -17.62 31.70
CA GLU A 96 -0.09 -16.57 32.59
C GLU A 96 -0.44 -15.29 31.80
N GLN A 97 0.40 -14.88 30.85
CA GLN A 97 0.13 -13.77 29.94
C GLN A 97 -1.13 -14.01 29.10
N ARG A 98 -1.27 -15.20 28.51
CA ARG A 98 -2.47 -15.58 27.73
C ARG A 98 -3.74 -15.51 28.58
N LEU A 99 -3.71 -16.07 29.79
CA LEU A 99 -4.85 -16.05 30.70
C LEU A 99 -5.21 -14.63 31.14
N ASN A 100 -4.21 -13.76 31.31
CA ASN A 100 -4.44 -12.36 31.66
C ASN A 100 -5.05 -11.57 30.50
N GLU A 101 -4.59 -11.78 29.27
CA GLU A 101 -5.18 -11.17 28.07
C GLU A 101 -6.61 -11.64 27.80
N GLU A 102 -6.91 -12.92 28.03
CA GLU A 102 -8.26 -13.46 27.93
C GLU A 102 -9.19 -12.86 28.99
N ARG A 103 -8.73 -12.74 30.24
CA ARG A 103 -9.45 -12.02 31.29
C ARG A 103 -9.68 -10.56 30.92
N ARG A 104 -8.68 -9.86 30.38
CA ARG A 104 -8.83 -8.48 29.90
C ARG A 104 -9.89 -8.37 28.82
N ARG A 105 -9.86 -9.25 27.81
CA ARG A 105 -10.89 -9.30 26.74
C ARG A 105 -12.29 -9.59 27.28
N GLN A 106 -12.42 -10.42 28.32
CA GLN A 106 -13.72 -10.69 28.95
C GLN A 106 -14.23 -9.49 29.73
N MET A 107 -13.36 -8.81 30.47
CA MET A 107 -13.72 -7.59 31.21
C MET A 107 -14.11 -6.45 30.27
N GLU A 108 -13.38 -6.24 29.17
CA GLU A 108 -13.73 -5.26 28.14
C GLU A 108 -15.13 -5.51 27.54
N LYS A 109 -15.51 -6.78 27.32
CA LYS A 109 -16.87 -7.13 26.85
C LYS A 109 -17.96 -6.84 27.89
N LEU A 110 -17.65 -7.01 29.18
CA LEU A 110 -18.59 -6.73 30.26
C LEU A 110 -18.77 -5.22 30.49
N ASP A 111 -17.75 -4.41 30.20
CA ASP A 111 -17.73 -2.97 30.46
C ASP A 111 -18.30 -2.10 29.31
N ASN A 112 -19.01 -2.71 28.36
CA ASN A 112 -19.67 -2.00 27.25
C ASN A 112 -21.03 -1.39 27.66
N TRP A 113 -21.15 -0.79 28.84
CA TRP A 113 -22.40 -0.11 29.25
C TRP A 113 -22.68 1.11 28.37
N ARG A 114 -21.63 1.82 27.95
CA ARG A 114 -21.72 3.02 27.10
C ARG A 114 -22.19 2.69 25.68
N GLU A 115 -21.64 1.65 25.06
CA GLU A 115 -22.08 1.17 23.75
C GLU A 115 -23.49 0.57 23.80
N ARG A 116 -23.82 -0.16 24.88
CA ARG A 116 -25.19 -0.66 25.11
C ARG A 116 -26.19 0.47 25.26
N GLY A 117 -25.90 1.49 26.06
CA GLY A 117 -26.76 2.66 26.21
C GLY A 117 -26.94 3.46 24.93
N LEU A 118 -25.90 3.56 24.08
CA LEU A 118 -26.01 4.19 22.76
C LEU A 118 -26.87 3.37 21.80
N ASN A 119 -26.74 2.04 21.81
CA ASN A 119 -27.61 1.12 21.06
C ASN A 119 -29.07 1.22 21.53
N GLU A 120 -29.31 1.27 22.84
CA GLU A 120 -30.66 1.28 23.42
C GLU A 120 -31.36 2.63 23.28
N MET A 121 -30.63 3.76 23.36
CA MET A 121 -31.22 5.10 23.27
C MET A 121 -31.21 5.71 21.87
N MET A 122 -30.26 5.36 21.00
CA MET A 122 -30.04 6.00 19.68
C MET A 122 -29.78 4.99 18.56
N GLY A 123 -30.06 3.69 18.77
CA GLY A 123 -29.81 2.66 17.75
C GLY A 123 -28.35 2.48 17.37
N GLY A 124 -27.41 2.97 18.19
CA GLY A 124 -25.97 2.77 18.01
C GLY A 124 -25.23 3.88 17.25
N VAL A 125 -25.94 4.92 16.78
CA VAL A 125 -25.34 6.00 15.98
C VAL A 125 -25.60 7.37 16.62
N LEU A 126 -24.53 8.08 16.98
CA LEU A 126 -24.60 9.39 17.65
C LEU A 126 -25.02 10.54 16.71
N GLN A 127 -24.78 10.39 15.40
CA GLN A 127 -25.15 11.35 14.36
C GLN A 127 -25.74 10.59 13.17
N VAL A 128 -27.02 10.80 12.88
CA VAL A 128 -27.68 10.23 11.70
C VAL A 128 -26.99 10.76 10.45
N ARG A 129 -26.27 9.90 9.74
CA ARG A 129 -25.69 10.23 8.44
C ARG A 129 -26.73 10.01 7.36
N ARG A 130 -26.57 10.70 6.23
CA ARG A 130 -27.43 10.51 5.05
C ARG A 130 -27.39 9.06 4.54
N GLU A 131 -26.29 8.37 4.80
CA GLU A 131 -26.06 6.95 4.50
C GLU A 131 -26.96 6.03 5.36
N ASP A 132 -27.34 6.42 6.59
CA ASP A 132 -28.23 5.63 7.47
C ASP A 132 -29.69 5.62 6.99
N GLU A 133 -30.07 6.55 6.11
CA GLU A 133 -31.38 6.56 5.45
C GLU A 133 -31.55 5.35 4.51
N LEU A 134 -30.45 4.75 4.02
CA LEU A 134 -30.51 3.50 3.28
C LEU A 134 -30.96 2.31 4.14
N LYS A 135 -30.83 2.37 5.48
CA LYS A 135 -31.08 1.23 6.37
C LYS A 135 -32.40 1.35 7.13
N LYS A 136 -33.11 2.48 7.04
CA LYS A 136 -34.43 2.66 7.67
C LYS A 136 -35.49 1.89 6.89
N GLU A 137 -36.11 0.90 7.51
CA GLU A 137 -37.31 0.26 6.97
C GLU A 137 -38.56 0.98 7.49
N ILE A 138 -39.50 1.32 6.61
CA ILE A 138 -40.83 1.75 7.05
C ILE A 138 -41.55 0.51 7.57
N PRO A 139 -41.93 0.45 8.86
CA PRO A 139 -42.61 -0.71 9.41
C PRO A 139 -43.96 -0.90 8.72
N LYS A 140 -44.27 -2.16 8.39
CA LYS A 140 -45.57 -2.52 7.82
C LYS A 140 -46.69 -2.10 8.79
N PRO A 141 -47.80 -1.54 8.30
CA PRO A 141 -48.93 -1.19 9.16
C PRO A 141 -49.44 -2.43 9.91
N PRO A 142 -49.77 -2.33 11.22
CA PRO A 142 -50.14 -3.48 12.05
C PRO A 142 -51.31 -4.31 11.48
N PHE A 143 -52.30 -3.64 10.88
CA PHE A 143 -53.47 -4.31 10.27
C PHE A 143 -53.11 -5.17 9.05
N ALA A 144 -52.05 -4.83 8.32
CA ALA A 144 -51.57 -5.60 7.16
C ALA A 144 -50.76 -6.84 7.57
N VAL A 145 -50.38 -6.94 8.85
CA VAL A 145 -49.71 -8.11 9.44
C VAL A 145 -50.72 -9.05 10.10
N GLU A 146 -51.80 -8.51 10.66
CA GLU A 146 -52.79 -9.26 11.45
C GLU A 146 -54.01 -9.74 10.67
N LYS A 147 -54.42 -9.06 9.59
CA LYS A 147 -55.68 -9.36 8.88
C LYS A 147 -55.47 -9.61 7.37
N PRO A 148 -56.15 -10.61 6.78
CA PRO A 148 -56.10 -10.88 5.34
C PRO A 148 -56.76 -9.75 4.52
N GLU A 149 -56.35 -9.65 3.26
CA GLU A 149 -56.66 -8.55 2.33
C GLU A 149 -58.17 -8.34 2.08
N ASP A 150 -58.97 -9.38 2.31
CA ASP A 150 -60.42 -9.40 2.15
C ASP A 150 -61.20 -8.73 3.31
N GLU A 151 -60.59 -8.57 4.48
CA GLU A 151 -61.22 -7.95 5.67
C GLU A 151 -60.92 -6.45 5.81
N TRP A 152 -60.27 -5.84 4.82
CA TRP A 152 -59.85 -4.44 4.91
C TRP A 152 -61.02 -3.48 4.69
N THR A 153 -61.23 -2.62 5.68
CA THR A 153 -62.13 -1.47 5.61
C THR A 153 -61.63 -0.48 4.54
N GLU A 154 -62.53 0.30 3.92
CA GLU A 154 -62.16 1.31 2.89
C GLU A 154 -61.10 2.32 3.38
N MET A 155 -61.12 2.65 4.68
CA MET A 155 -60.11 3.48 5.33
C MET A 155 -58.74 2.77 5.46
N GLU A 156 -58.74 1.45 5.74
CA GLU A 156 -57.52 0.65 5.85
C GLU A 156 -56.86 0.44 4.49
N LYS A 157 -57.67 0.32 3.42
CA LYS A 157 -57.19 0.31 2.02
C LYS A 157 -56.49 1.62 1.63
N GLN A 158 -57.02 2.78 2.04
CA GLN A 158 -56.36 4.07 1.79
C GLN A 158 -55.03 4.20 2.55
N VAL A 159 -54.98 3.75 3.82
CA VAL A 159 -53.75 3.77 4.61
C VAL A 159 -52.69 2.85 4.02
N TYR A 160 -53.08 1.68 3.48
CA TYR A 160 -52.17 0.78 2.79
C TYR A 160 -51.64 1.35 1.46
N GLN A 161 -52.48 2.04 0.68
CA GLN A 161 -52.03 2.75 -0.52
C GLN A 161 -51.02 3.86 -0.20
N GLN A 162 -51.25 4.64 0.86
CA GLN A 162 -50.28 5.64 1.33
C GLN A 162 -48.99 4.99 1.81
N TYR A 163 -49.05 3.84 2.48
CA TYR A 163 -47.87 3.07 2.87
C TYR A 163 -47.08 2.60 1.64
N LEU A 164 -47.74 2.02 0.63
CA LEU A 164 -47.09 1.60 -0.62
C LEU A 164 -46.44 2.77 -1.36
N GLN A 165 -47.10 3.94 -1.37
CA GLN A 165 -46.54 5.14 -1.98
C GLN A 165 -45.30 5.62 -1.23
N ARG A 166 -45.33 5.66 0.11
CA ARG A 166 -44.16 6.01 0.93
C ARG A 166 -43.00 5.01 0.78
N VAL A 167 -43.29 3.73 0.66
CA VAL A 167 -42.28 2.69 0.38
C VAL A 167 -41.63 2.91 -0.99
N LYS A 168 -42.42 3.25 -2.02
CA LYS A 168 -41.89 3.58 -3.35
C LYS A 168 -41.01 4.83 -3.33
N GLU A 169 -41.48 5.91 -2.71
CA GLU A 169 -40.71 7.16 -2.56
C GLU A 169 -39.38 6.90 -1.82
N GLN A 170 -39.41 6.09 -0.76
CA GLN A 170 -38.20 5.71 -0.03
C GLN A 170 -37.25 4.85 -0.88
N GLN A 171 -37.78 3.93 -1.69
CA GLN A 171 -36.99 3.12 -2.61
C GLN A 171 -36.30 3.98 -3.68
N GLU A 172 -37.01 4.97 -4.23
CA GLU A 172 -36.44 5.93 -5.17
C GLU A 172 -35.32 6.78 -4.55
N GLU A 173 -35.49 7.24 -3.30
CA GLU A 173 -34.43 7.96 -2.58
C GLU A 173 -33.22 7.06 -2.30
N ARG A 174 -33.43 5.79 -1.94
CA ARG A 174 -32.35 4.80 -1.79
C ARG A 174 -31.60 4.61 -3.10
N ASP A 175 -32.30 4.45 -4.21
CA ASP A 175 -31.67 4.28 -5.52
C ASP A 175 -30.91 5.53 -5.98
N LYS A 176 -31.40 6.73 -5.66
CA LYS A 176 -30.66 7.98 -5.89
C LYS A 176 -29.39 8.04 -5.07
N LEU A 177 -29.45 7.73 -3.76
CA LEU A 177 -28.28 7.72 -2.89
C LEU A 177 -27.25 6.67 -3.32
N ARG A 178 -27.70 5.46 -3.69
CA ARG A 178 -26.83 4.42 -4.26
C ARG A 178 -26.09 4.90 -5.51
N LYS A 179 -26.80 5.57 -6.43
CA LYS A 179 -26.18 6.13 -7.64
C LYS A 179 -25.14 7.20 -7.29
N VAL A 180 -25.41 8.08 -6.33
CA VAL A 180 -24.46 9.12 -5.90
C VAL A 180 -23.21 8.51 -5.28
N LEU A 181 -23.37 7.52 -4.39
CA LEU A 181 -22.24 6.84 -3.76
C LEU A 181 -21.41 6.05 -4.80
N SER A 182 -22.08 5.38 -5.74
CA SER A 182 -21.42 4.67 -6.83
C SER A 182 -20.64 5.61 -7.76
N THR A 183 -21.17 6.79 -8.10
CA THR A 183 -20.44 7.78 -8.91
C THR A 183 -19.29 8.41 -8.13
N GLU A 184 -19.43 8.63 -6.81
CA GLU A 184 -18.33 9.06 -5.95
C GLU A 184 -17.19 8.04 -5.96
N ALA A 185 -17.49 6.76 -5.74
CA ALA A 185 -16.51 5.68 -5.78
C ALA A 185 -15.82 5.58 -7.16
N SER A 186 -16.58 5.66 -8.25
CA SER A 186 -16.03 5.66 -9.62
C SER A 186 -15.05 6.82 -9.82
N LYS A 187 -15.43 8.03 -9.39
CA LYS A 187 -14.58 9.22 -9.50
C LYS A 187 -13.29 9.10 -8.67
N ILE A 188 -13.37 8.52 -7.47
CA ILE A 188 -12.17 8.27 -6.64
C ILE A 188 -11.24 7.28 -7.36
N ASN A 189 -11.79 6.21 -7.94
CA ASN A 189 -11.01 5.23 -8.72
C ASN A 189 -10.35 5.85 -9.96
N GLU A 190 -11.07 6.68 -10.71
CA GLU A 190 -10.52 7.43 -11.86
C GLU A 190 -9.35 8.31 -11.43
N GLN A 191 -9.49 9.05 -10.33
CA GLN A 191 -8.39 9.87 -9.80
C GLN A 191 -7.20 9.03 -9.29
N ILE A 192 -7.45 7.82 -8.77
CA ILE A 192 -6.38 6.90 -8.39
C ILE A 192 -5.62 6.46 -9.65
N GLN A 193 -6.34 6.13 -10.72
CA GLN A 193 -5.75 5.72 -11.99
C GLN A 193 -4.92 6.86 -12.61
N GLU A 194 -5.46 8.08 -12.68
CA GLU A 194 -4.75 9.26 -13.18
C GLU A 194 -3.45 9.52 -12.38
N ASN A 195 -3.51 9.39 -11.05
CA ASN A 195 -2.32 9.53 -10.21
C ASN A 195 -1.27 8.44 -10.48
N CYS A 196 -1.72 7.20 -10.72
CA CYS A 196 -0.84 6.09 -11.09
C CYS A 196 -0.18 6.33 -12.45
N ASP A 197 -0.95 6.73 -13.46
CA ASP A 197 -0.44 7.02 -14.81
C ASP A 197 0.56 8.19 -14.76
N ALA A 198 0.28 9.24 -13.99
CA ALA A 198 1.20 10.36 -13.80
C ALA A 198 2.51 9.94 -13.12
N PHE A 199 2.44 9.02 -12.14
CA PHE A 199 3.63 8.47 -11.51
C PHE A 199 4.42 7.55 -12.46
N GLU A 200 3.73 6.76 -13.28
CA GLU A 200 4.35 5.90 -14.28
C GLU A 200 5.19 6.71 -15.29
N GLN A 201 4.70 7.88 -15.72
CA GLN A 201 5.49 8.76 -16.58
C GLN A 201 6.82 9.19 -15.94
N ILE A 202 6.82 9.44 -14.63
CA ILE A 202 8.04 9.79 -13.88
C ILE A 202 8.98 8.61 -13.81
N LEU A 203 8.45 7.39 -13.60
CA LEU A 203 9.25 6.17 -13.63
C LEU A 203 9.88 5.93 -15.00
N ILE A 204 9.15 6.16 -16.09
CA ILE A 204 9.68 6.05 -17.45
C ILE A 204 10.84 7.03 -17.66
N GLN A 205 10.68 8.28 -17.22
CA GLN A 205 11.74 9.30 -17.30
C GLN A 205 12.96 8.90 -16.47
N LEU A 206 12.76 8.45 -15.23
CA LEU A 206 13.82 7.96 -14.35
C LEU A 206 14.53 6.75 -14.96
N HIS A 207 13.80 5.84 -15.60
CA HIS A 207 14.36 4.67 -16.26
C HIS A 207 15.25 5.06 -17.44
N ARG A 208 14.82 6.00 -18.28
CA ARG A 208 15.65 6.56 -19.36
C ARG A 208 16.92 7.19 -18.79
N ARG A 209 16.78 7.95 -17.71
CA ARG A 209 17.88 8.61 -17.02
C ARG A 209 18.88 7.60 -16.42
N ARG A 210 18.37 6.49 -15.88
CA ARG A 210 19.18 5.35 -15.41
C ARG A 210 20.01 4.75 -16.54
N ILE A 211 19.41 4.50 -17.71
CA ILE A 211 20.11 3.96 -18.88
C ILE A 211 21.25 4.90 -19.29
N LEU A 212 20.98 6.21 -19.37
CA LEU A 212 21.98 7.21 -19.71
C LEU A 212 23.13 7.25 -18.69
N ALA A 213 22.81 7.26 -17.39
CA ALA A 213 23.81 7.23 -16.32
C ALA A 213 24.65 5.95 -16.37
N GLN A 214 24.04 4.78 -16.56
CA GLN A 214 24.74 3.50 -16.72
C GLN A 214 25.65 3.50 -17.94
N THR A 215 25.18 4.06 -19.06
CA THR A 215 25.97 4.16 -20.29
C THR A 215 27.21 5.03 -20.07
N ALA A 216 27.04 6.18 -19.41
CA ALA A 216 28.15 7.07 -19.07
C ALA A 216 29.15 6.37 -18.12
N VAL A 217 28.67 5.67 -17.09
CA VAL A 217 29.53 4.90 -16.18
C VAL A 217 30.34 3.85 -16.95
N ILE A 218 29.70 3.05 -17.81
CA ILE A 218 30.38 2.01 -18.61
C ILE A 218 31.43 2.63 -19.53
N GLN A 219 31.13 3.79 -20.14
CA GLN A 219 32.09 4.51 -20.98
C GLN A 219 33.34 4.95 -20.19
N GLU A 220 33.16 5.49 -18.98
CA GLU A 220 34.27 5.87 -18.12
C GLU A 220 35.05 4.66 -17.60
N GLU A 221 34.36 3.57 -17.22
CA GLU A 221 34.99 2.30 -16.80
C GLU A 221 35.84 1.67 -17.92
N LEU A 222 35.39 1.78 -19.17
CA LEU A 222 36.16 1.35 -20.34
C LEU A 222 37.42 2.19 -20.54
N LYS A 223 37.34 3.52 -20.34
CA LYS A 223 38.52 4.40 -20.41
C LYS A 223 39.53 4.04 -19.32
N ILE A 224 39.07 3.78 -18.09
CA ILE A 224 39.92 3.31 -17.00
C ILE A 224 40.62 2.00 -17.39
N SER A 225 39.86 1.02 -17.91
CA SER A 225 40.40 -0.27 -18.34
C SER A 225 41.50 -0.12 -19.40
N ARG A 226 41.32 0.79 -20.36
CA ARG A 226 42.34 1.12 -21.37
C ARG A 226 43.59 1.76 -20.76
N LEU A 227 43.44 2.67 -19.79
CA LEU A 227 44.58 3.30 -19.11
C LEU A 227 45.36 2.29 -18.26
N VAL A 228 44.65 1.40 -17.56
CA VAL A 228 45.26 0.31 -16.78
C VAL A 228 46.03 -0.63 -17.71
N PHE A 229 45.43 -1.04 -18.84
CA PHE A 229 46.11 -1.87 -19.83
C PHE A 229 47.38 -1.22 -20.35
N ALA A 230 47.35 0.09 -20.67
CA ALA A 230 48.53 0.82 -21.11
C ALA A 230 49.63 0.84 -20.02
N LEU A 231 49.27 1.04 -18.75
CA LEU A 231 50.21 1.01 -17.63
C LEU A 231 50.88 -0.36 -17.46
N VAL A 232 50.10 -1.44 -17.56
CA VAL A 232 50.62 -2.81 -17.47
C VAL A 232 51.57 -3.10 -18.63
N LYS A 233 51.22 -2.65 -19.84
CA LYS A 233 52.07 -2.82 -21.03
C LYS A 233 53.41 -2.08 -20.88
N ASP A 234 53.38 -0.82 -20.44
CA ASP A 234 54.61 -0.03 -20.23
C ASP A 234 55.53 -0.74 -19.23
N ARG A 235 54.98 -1.20 -18.09
CA ARG A 235 55.73 -1.93 -17.07
C ARG A 235 56.31 -3.25 -17.58
N LEU A 236 55.59 -3.97 -18.43
CA LEU A 236 56.09 -5.21 -19.03
C LEU A 236 57.28 -4.95 -19.96
N ILE A 237 57.24 -3.86 -20.74
CA ILE A 237 58.34 -3.46 -21.63
C ILE A 237 59.58 -3.11 -20.81
N GLU A 238 59.43 -2.30 -19.76
CA GLU A 238 60.53 -1.96 -18.83
C GLU A 238 61.18 -3.21 -18.23
N GLN A 239 60.37 -4.19 -17.80
CA GLN A 239 60.89 -5.45 -17.26
C GLN A 239 61.66 -6.27 -18.31
N LEU A 240 61.16 -6.32 -19.55
CA LEU A 240 61.85 -7.01 -20.63
C LEU A 240 63.19 -6.35 -20.93
N GLU A 241 63.23 -5.03 -21.07
CA GLU A 241 64.46 -4.25 -21.28
C GLU A 241 65.49 -4.52 -20.18
N GLU A 242 65.09 -4.48 -18.90
CA GLU A 242 65.97 -4.83 -17.78
C GLU A 242 66.54 -6.25 -17.90
N THR A 243 65.72 -7.23 -18.32
CA THR A 243 66.20 -8.61 -18.47
C THR A 243 67.19 -8.75 -19.63
N TYR A 244 66.99 -8.04 -20.74
CA TYR A 244 67.91 -8.04 -21.86
C TYR A 244 69.24 -7.36 -21.50
N GLU A 245 69.20 -6.23 -20.79
CA GLU A 245 70.42 -5.56 -20.30
C GLU A 245 71.20 -6.43 -19.32
N LYS A 246 70.51 -7.10 -18.39
CA LYS A 246 71.17 -8.03 -17.44
C LYS A 246 71.85 -9.17 -18.19
N ARG A 247 71.19 -9.74 -19.20
CA ARG A 247 71.77 -10.81 -20.04
C ARG A 247 72.97 -10.33 -20.86
N ALA A 248 72.91 -9.11 -21.40
CA ALA A 248 74.00 -8.53 -22.16
C ALA A 248 75.24 -8.22 -21.30
N LYS A 249 75.06 -7.92 -20.01
CA LYS A 249 76.16 -7.70 -19.05
C LYS A 249 76.80 -8.99 -18.52
N THR A 250 76.11 -10.12 -18.65
CA THR A 250 76.60 -11.45 -18.22
C THR A 250 77.28 -12.24 -19.34
N LEU A 251 77.24 -11.76 -20.58
CA LEU A 251 77.97 -12.27 -21.75
C LEU A 251 79.27 -11.50 -21.94
#